data_AF-A0A1N6I5M4-F1
#
_entry.id   AF-A0A1N6I5M4-F1
#
_cell.length_a   1.000
_cell.length_b   1.000
_cell.length_c   1.000
_cell.angle_alpha   90.00
_cell.angle_beta   90.00
_cell.angle_gamma   90.00
#
_symmetry.space_group_name_H-M   'P 1'
#
loop_
_entity.id
_entity.type
_entity.pdbx_description
1 polymer ?
#
loop_
_entity_poly.entity_id
_entity_poly.type
_entity_poly.pdbx_seq_one_letter_code
_entity_poly.pdbx_strand_id
1 'polypeptide(L)'
;MSKKLYTEYEIEILQKNPNVKSASSKSITYSPVFKIKAVKESKSGMTSTVIFENAGLPENLLGKGKAHKCVGRWKNSMAIRGQEGFHTETRGKGTRSEGEKMGSIEEQLEEAKARIAYLEGNLELVKKLEFQGRSVKNEKGNVLKTRERYELINSIIREYSLKGMVKSLCEIAEVSRSGYYYWKNNEATRYKRYEQDSNDFELLYQVYIEKNKCGVEEIKMALEAEYDIVMNHKKIRRILRIYGIMSPIRKAKPYKKMMKATQEHKTKKNLVNRDFDRGTPYKVLLTDITYLPYGNSQMAYLSAVKDGATGEIVAHHFATSLKMNLVYQTLEKLECITSDMPDTERYLHSDQGFHYTNPTYQSNVEKMGFIQSMSRRGNCWDNAPMESFFGHMKDVVLSERHENLQGLWNSVEEYISFYNHSRYQKKLKKMTPVAYRDHLLWTA
;
A
#
# COMPACT_ATOMS: atom_id res chain seq x y z
N MET A 1 -19.46 7.28 42.80
CA MET A 1 -20.89 7.01 42.97
C MET A 1 -21.63 7.33 41.68
N SER A 2 -22.23 6.32 41.05
CA SER A 2 -22.99 6.46 39.81
C SER A 2 -24.08 7.53 39.95
N LYS A 3 -24.16 8.46 38.99
CA LYS A 3 -25.26 9.43 38.91
C LYS A 3 -26.50 8.67 38.42
N LYS A 4 -27.44 8.30 39.32
CA LYS A 4 -28.74 7.73 38.93
C LYS A 4 -29.40 8.65 37.90
N LEU A 5 -29.68 8.10 36.72
CA LEU A 5 -30.54 8.71 35.71
C LEU A 5 -31.97 8.27 35.98
N TYR A 6 -32.92 9.19 35.86
CA TYR A 6 -34.33 8.93 36.07
C TYR A 6 -35.00 8.60 34.73
N THR A 7 -35.80 7.54 34.72
CA THR A 7 -36.69 7.18 33.59
C THR A 7 -37.85 8.17 33.47
N GLU A 8 -38.52 8.22 32.33
CA GLU A 8 -39.68 9.11 32.11
C GLU A 8 -40.80 8.84 33.13
N TYR A 9 -41.06 7.57 33.45
CA TYR A 9 -42.03 7.16 34.47
C TYR A 9 -41.66 7.66 35.87
N GLU A 10 -40.38 7.54 36.27
CA GLU A 10 -39.91 8.06 37.56
C GLU A 10 -39.98 9.59 37.62
N ILE A 11 -39.71 10.28 36.50
CA ILE A 11 -39.85 11.75 36.41
C ILE A 11 -41.31 12.15 36.62
N GLU A 12 -42.26 11.45 36.00
CA GLU A 12 -43.69 11.73 36.15
C GLU A 12 -44.16 11.55 37.60
N ILE A 13 -43.75 10.46 38.26
CA ILE A 13 -44.02 10.24 39.70
C ILE A 13 -43.44 11.37 40.56
N LEU A 14 -42.18 11.76 40.29
CA LEU A 14 -41.51 12.82 41.04
C LEU A 14 -42.19 14.17 40.84
N GLN A 15 -42.67 14.48 39.63
CA GLN A 15 -43.37 15.74 39.33
C GLN A 15 -44.76 15.82 39.98
N LYS A 16 -45.41 14.68 40.25
CA LYS A 16 -46.69 14.63 40.99
C LYS A 16 -46.53 14.89 42.49
N ASN A 17 -45.32 14.83 43.04
CA ASN A 17 -45.09 15.03 44.48
C ASN A 17 -45.03 16.54 44.83
N PRO A 18 -45.81 17.03 45.81
CA PRO A 18 -45.88 18.46 46.16
C PRO A 18 -44.56 19.04 46.71
N ASN A 19 -43.63 18.19 47.15
CA ASN A 19 -42.32 18.58 47.66
C ASN A 19 -41.26 18.75 46.54
N VAL A 20 -41.61 18.41 45.29
CA VAL A 20 -40.75 18.51 44.12
C VAL A 20 -41.23 19.67 43.24
N LYS A 21 -40.34 20.63 42.97
CA LYS A 21 -40.60 21.77 42.08
C LYS A 21 -40.41 21.41 40.60
N SER A 22 -39.39 20.60 40.30
CA SER A 22 -39.16 20.07 38.96
C SER A 22 -38.23 18.85 39.00
N ALA A 23 -38.39 17.93 38.05
CA ALA A 23 -37.51 16.77 37.88
C ALA A 23 -37.10 16.61 36.41
N SER A 24 -35.85 16.22 36.19
CA SER A 24 -35.26 15.88 34.88
C SER A 24 -34.56 14.53 34.95
N SER A 25 -34.14 13.99 33.80
CA SER A 25 -33.38 12.73 33.74
C SER A 25 -32.09 12.73 34.57
N LYS A 26 -31.56 13.91 34.95
CA LYS A 26 -30.29 14.05 35.69
C LYS A 26 -30.43 14.65 37.09
N SER A 27 -31.52 15.36 37.41
CA SER A 27 -31.63 16.14 38.65
C SER A 27 -33.06 16.34 39.12
N ILE A 28 -33.23 16.50 40.44
CA ILE A 28 -34.48 16.88 41.10
C ILE A 28 -34.28 18.23 41.79
N THR A 29 -35.24 19.13 41.60
CA THR A 29 -35.34 20.42 42.28
C THR A 29 -36.47 20.35 43.29
N TYR A 30 -36.16 20.53 44.56
CA TYR A 30 -37.13 20.46 45.66
C TYR A 30 -37.71 21.84 45.98
N SER A 31 -38.95 21.87 46.48
CA SER A 31 -39.59 23.11 46.89
C SER A 31 -38.85 23.76 48.08
N PRO A 32 -38.77 25.10 48.14
CA PRO A 32 -38.13 25.79 49.27
C PRO A 32 -38.74 25.40 50.62
N VAL A 33 -40.06 25.27 50.66
CA VAL A 33 -40.84 24.85 51.84
C VAL A 33 -40.36 23.49 52.35
N PHE A 34 -40.20 22.52 51.45
CA PHE A 34 -39.71 21.19 51.82
C PHE A 34 -38.27 21.22 52.34
N LYS A 35 -37.38 22.01 51.71
CA LYS A 35 -35.98 22.15 52.18
C LYS A 35 -35.93 22.67 53.62
N ILE A 36 -36.72 23.69 53.94
CA ILE A 36 -36.77 24.29 55.28
C ILE A 36 -37.31 23.27 56.29
N LYS A 37 -38.42 22.58 55.95
CA LYS A 37 -39.00 21.52 56.78
C LYS A 37 -37.99 20.41 57.06
N ALA A 38 -37.31 19.91 56.04
CA ALA A 38 -36.32 18.85 56.15
C ALA A 38 -35.12 19.23 57.03
N VAL A 39 -34.66 20.49 56.99
CA VAL A 39 -33.57 20.94 57.87
C VAL A 39 -34.03 21.06 59.33
N LYS A 40 -35.25 21.57 59.57
CA LYS A 40 -35.82 21.65 60.93
C LYS A 40 -36.01 20.26 61.55
N GLU A 41 -36.62 19.33 60.82
CA GLU A 41 -36.84 17.94 61.26
C GLU A 41 -35.52 17.18 61.50
N SER A 42 -34.49 17.47 60.69
CA SER A 42 -33.18 16.87 60.89
C SER A 42 -32.38 17.49 62.04
N LYS A 43 -32.75 18.70 62.51
CA LYS A 43 -32.20 19.27 63.76
C LYS A 43 -32.91 18.72 64.99
N SER A 44 -34.18 18.34 64.87
CA SER A 44 -34.94 17.67 65.93
C SER A 44 -34.65 16.16 66.03
N GLY A 45 -33.61 15.65 65.37
CA GLY A 45 -33.13 14.28 65.53
C GLY A 45 -33.64 13.26 64.51
N MET A 46 -34.50 13.63 63.55
CA MET A 46 -34.95 12.69 62.51
C MET A 46 -33.85 12.42 61.47
N THR A 47 -33.76 11.16 61.04
CA THR A 47 -32.83 10.75 59.98
C THR A 47 -33.30 11.25 58.62
N SER A 48 -32.36 11.56 57.73
CA SER A 48 -32.70 12.10 56.40
C SER A 48 -33.51 11.12 55.55
N THR A 49 -33.39 9.82 55.77
CA THR A 49 -34.19 8.80 55.10
C THR A 49 -35.66 8.89 55.50
N VAL A 50 -35.94 8.93 56.80
CA VAL A 50 -37.31 9.04 57.34
C VAL A 50 -37.99 10.33 56.90
N ILE A 51 -37.26 11.46 56.88
CA ILE A 51 -37.80 12.75 56.41
C ILE A 51 -38.28 12.68 54.96
N PHE A 52 -37.53 11.99 54.10
CA PHE A 52 -37.88 11.85 52.69
C PHE A 52 -38.96 10.79 52.45
N GLU A 53 -38.98 9.71 53.22
CA GLU A 53 -40.06 8.71 53.20
C GLU A 53 -41.40 9.33 53.60
N ASN A 54 -41.44 10.10 54.70
CA ASN A 54 -42.64 10.82 55.14
C ASN A 54 -43.11 11.87 54.11
N ALA A 55 -42.22 12.32 53.23
CA ALA A 55 -42.53 13.25 52.15
C ALA A 55 -42.95 12.54 50.84
N GLY A 56 -43.11 11.22 50.85
CA GLY A 56 -43.46 10.42 49.66
C GLY A 56 -42.32 10.28 48.66
N LEU A 57 -41.07 10.34 49.12
CA LEU A 57 -39.86 10.27 48.30
C LEU A 57 -38.91 9.15 48.81
N PRO A 58 -39.31 7.87 48.68
CA PRO A 58 -38.56 6.74 49.22
C PRO A 58 -37.19 6.53 48.54
N GLU A 59 -36.29 5.82 49.21
CA GLU A 59 -34.89 5.65 48.77
C GLU A 59 -34.77 4.88 47.44
N ASN A 60 -35.68 3.95 47.16
CA ASN A 60 -35.75 3.24 45.88
C ASN A 60 -35.97 4.21 44.69
N LEU A 61 -36.79 5.24 44.87
CA LEU A 61 -37.08 6.26 43.86
C LEU A 61 -35.90 7.23 43.70
N LEU A 62 -35.28 7.70 44.80
CA LEU A 62 -34.23 8.72 44.73
C LEU A 62 -32.83 8.16 44.41
N GLY A 63 -32.56 6.93 44.84
CA GLY A 63 -31.25 6.30 44.83
C GLY A 63 -30.50 6.43 46.15
N LYS A 64 -29.71 5.40 46.47
CA LYS A 64 -29.06 5.21 47.77
C LYS A 64 -28.27 6.43 48.23
N GLY A 65 -28.55 6.90 49.45
CA GLY A 65 -27.84 8.01 50.10
C GLY A 65 -28.08 9.41 49.51
N LYS A 66 -29.03 9.60 48.57
CA LYS A 66 -29.37 10.95 48.06
C LYS A 66 -30.00 11.83 49.12
N ALA A 67 -30.90 11.30 49.94
CA ALA A 67 -31.58 12.04 51.00
C ALA A 67 -30.58 12.68 51.99
N HIS A 68 -29.62 11.88 52.49
CA HIS A 68 -28.55 12.36 53.37
C HIS A 68 -27.73 13.51 52.76
N LYS A 69 -27.32 13.37 51.48
CA LYS A 69 -26.59 14.42 50.77
C LYS A 69 -27.41 15.68 50.52
N CYS A 70 -28.72 15.56 50.33
CA CYS A 70 -29.62 16.72 50.18
C CYS A 70 -29.72 17.49 51.48
N VAL A 71 -30.07 16.81 52.58
CA VAL A 71 -30.20 17.44 53.90
C VAL A 71 -28.89 18.05 54.37
N GLY A 72 -27.75 17.36 54.20
CA GLY A 72 -26.44 17.92 54.55
C GLY A 72 -26.11 19.22 53.80
N ARG A 73 -26.42 19.28 52.50
CA ARG A 73 -26.26 20.51 51.71
C ARG A 73 -27.21 21.62 52.15
N TRP A 74 -28.45 21.29 52.50
CA TRP A 74 -29.41 22.28 52.97
C TRP A 74 -29.08 22.80 54.37
N LYS A 75 -28.57 21.96 55.28
CA LYS A 75 -28.04 22.41 56.58
C LYS A 75 -26.95 23.47 56.39
N ASN A 76 -26.02 23.24 55.47
CA ASN A 76 -24.96 24.21 55.15
C ASN A 76 -25.52 25.48 54.49
N SER A 77 -26.44 25.35 53.53
CA SER A 77 -27.06 26.52 52.88
C SER A 77 -27.84 27.38 53.88
N MET A 78 -28.58 26.75 54.80
CA MET A 78 -29.34 27.43 55.86
C MET A 78 -28.43 28.13 56.88
N ALA A 79 -27.24 27.58 57.16
CA ALA A 79 -26.25 28.20 58.04
C ALA A 79 -25.59 29.44 57.40
N ILE A 80 -25.38 29.42 56.09
CA ILE A 80 -24.69 30.52 55.37
C ILE A 80 -25.67 31.64 54.97
N ARG A 81 -26.88 31.29 54.52
CA ARG A 81 -27.81 32.23 53.85
C ARG A 81 -29.16 32.41 54.56
N GLY A 82 -29.38 31.76 55.70
CA GLY A 82 -30.66 31.80 56.42
C GLY A 82 -31.82 31.11 55.66
N GLN A 83 -33.06 31.31 56.13
CA GLN A 83 -34.27 30.71 55.53
C GLN A 83 -34.61 31.33 54.17
N GLU A 84 -34.44 32.65 54.03
CA GLU A 84 -34.67 33.41 52.80
C GLU A 84 -33.79 32.92 51.63
N GLY A 85 -32.61 32.36 51.92
CA GLY A 85 -31.71 31.79 50.93
C GLY A 85 -32.30 30.64 50.10
N PHE A 86 -33.32 29.93 50.60
CA PHE A 86 -33.96 28.86 49.83
C PHE A 86 -35.01 29.34 48.83
N HIS A 87 -35.59 30.53 49.05
CA HIS A 87 -36.55 31.15 48.14
C HIS A 87 -35.87 31.87 46.98
N THR A 88 -34.66 32.40 47.21
CA THR A 88 -33.84 33.11 46.22
C THR A 88 -32.85 32.21 45.45
N GLU A 89 -32.77 30.92 45.78
CA GLU A 89 -31.91 29.93 45.10
C GLU A 89 -32.36 29.70 43.64
N THR A 90 -31.80 30.46 42.69
CA THR A 90 -31.93 30.23 41.24
C THR A 90 -30.88 29.24 40.74
N ARG A 91 -31.16 27.94 40.92
CA ARG A 91 -30.32 26.91 40.30
C ARG A 91 -30.63 26.83 38.80
N GLY A 92 -29.86 27.53 37.97
CA GLY A 92 -29.87 27.32 36.51
C GLY A 92 -29.97 28.55 35.61
N LYS A 93 -29.99 29.78 36.12
CA LYS A 93 -29.74 30.99 35.30
C LYS A 93 -28.49 31.66 35.85
N GLY A 94 -27.49 31.83 35.01
CA GLY A 94 -26.18 32.35 35.39
C GLY A 94 -26.29 33.74 35.97
N THR A 95 -26.12 33.86 37.28
CA THR A 95 -25.57 35.05 37.92
C THR A 95 -24.37 34.57 38.74
N ARG A 96 -23.18 34.82 38.18
CA ARG A 96 -21.94 34.81 38.95
C ARG A 96 -22.12 35.89 40.03
N SER A 97 -21.98 35.49 41.29
CA SER A 97 -21.65 36.46 42.33
C SER A 97 -20.27 37.02 41.97
N GLU A 98 -20.20 38.31 41.71
CA GLU A 98 -18.94 39.04 41.73
C GLU A 98 -18.25 38.77 43.06
N GLY A 99 -16.96 38.47 42.95
CA GLY A 99 -16.19 37.72 43.92
C GLY A 99 -15.17 36.86 43.18
N GLU A 100 -14.53 37.43 42.16
CA GLU A 100 -13.32 36.88 41.58
C GLU A 100 -12.27 36.84 42.70
N LYS A 101 -11.98 35.65 43.20
CA LYS A 101 -10.61 35.40 43.65
C LYS A 101 -9.76 35.39 42.38
N MET A 102 -9.23 36.55 42.00
CA MET A 102 -8.07 36.60 41.11
C MET A 102 -7.02 35.68 41.73
N GLY A 103 -6.63 34.64 40.99
CA GLY A 103 -5.47 33.83 41.34
C GLY A 103 -4.25 34.70 41.53
N SER A 104 -3.26 34.21 42.28
CA SER A 104 -1.98 34.90 42.51
C SER A 104 -1.39 35.41 41.18
N ILE A 105 -0.61 36.49 41.18
CA ILE A 105 0.07 37.02 39.97
C ILE A 105 0.85 35.89 39.26
N GLU A 106 1.40 34.96 40.03
CA GLU A 106 2.07 33.76 39.52
C GLU A 106 1.13 32.81 38.78
N GLU A 107 -0.11 32.65 39.25
CA GLU A 107 -1.14 31.80 38.62
C GLU A 107 -1.61 32.41 37.29
N GLN A 108 -1.76 33.74 37.23
CA GLN A 108 -2.09 34.46 36.01
C GLN A 108 -0.95 34.42 34.99
N LEU A 109 0.30 34.52 35.45
CA LEU A 109 1.48 34.41 34.59
C LEU A 109 1.59 32.99 34.00
N GLU A 110 1.32 31.96 34.80
CA GLU A 110 1.34 30.58 34.34
C GLU A 110 0.20 30.29 33.35
N GLU A 111 -1.00 30.83 33.59
CA GLU A 111 -2.13 30.75 32.65
C GLU A 111 -1.82 31.47 31.33
N ALA A 112 -1.22 32.66 31.38
CA ALA A 112 -0.81 33.41 30.20
C ALA A 112 0.27 32.67 29.40
N LYS A 113 1.28 32.09 30.06
CA LYS A 113 2.31 31.25 29.42
C LYS A 113 1.70 30.03 28.75
N ALA A 114 0.80 29.32 29.41
CA ALA A 114 0.08 28.18 28.84
C ALA A 114 -0.76 28.59 27.62
N ARG A 115 -1.36 29.79 27.65
CA ARG A 115 -2.13 30.33 26.53
C ARG A 115 -1.24 30.68 25.33
N ILE A 116 -0.09 31.31 25.57
CA ILE A 116 0.89 31.63 24.52
C ILE A 116 1.37 30.35 23.85
N ALA A 117 1.82 29.35 24.62
CA ALA A 117 2.27 28.06 24.10
C ALA A 117 1.20 27.36 23.25
N TYR A 118 -0.08 27.45 23.67
CA TYR A 118 -1.19 26.92 22.88
C TYR A 118 -1.39 27.65 21.55
N LEU A 119 -1.34 28.98 21.56
CA LEU A 119 -1.51 29.78 20.35
C LEU A 119 -0.36 29.57 19.37
N GLU A 120 0.88 29.52 19.86
CA GLU A 120 2.07 29.22 19.08
C GLU A 120 1.97 27.83 18.43
N GLY A 121 1.61 26.81 19.20
CA GLY A 121 1.43 25.44 18.69
C GLY A 121 0.32 25.33 17.62
N ASN A 122 -0.80 26.03 17.79
CA ASN A 122 -1.85 26.09 16.76
C ASN A 122 -1.37 26.76 15.47
N LEU A 123 -0.68 27.89 15.62
CA LEU A 123 -0.20 28.68 14.50
C LEU A 123 0.86 27.90 13.71
N GLU A 124 1.72 27.16 14.42
CA GLU A 124 2.68 26.25 13.81
C GLU A 124 2.01 25.05 13.12
N LEU A 125 0.97 24.46 13.71
CA LEU A 125 0.17 23.40 13.07
C LEU A 125 -0.39 23.89 11.74
N VAL A 126 -1.06 25.04 11.74
CA VAL A 126 -1.64 25.64 10.54
C VAL A 126 -0.56 25.95 9.50
N LYS A 127 0.56 26.58 9.91
CA LYS A 127 1.69 26.84 9.01
C LYS A 127 2.23 25.56 8.37
N LYS A 128 2.43 24.49 9.15
CA LYS A 128 2.95 23.21 8.64
C LYS A 128 1.93 22.51 7.73
N LEU A 129 0.64 22.55 8.05
CA LEU A 129 -0.44 22.05 7.18
C LEU A 129 -0.51 22.81 5.85
N GLU A 130 -0.40 24.15 5.88
CA GLU A 130 -0.43 25.00 4.68
C GLU A 130 0.85 24.86 3.83
N PHE A 131 2.02 24.88 4.46
CA PHE A 131 3.31 24.80 3.77
C PHE A 131 3.48 23.45 3.06
N GLN A 132 3.14 22.35 3.73
CA GLN A 132 3.17 21.01 3.13
C GLN A 132 2.06 20.81 2.08
N GLY A 133 0.95 21.55 2.18
CA GLY A 133 -0.07 21.63 1.13
C GLY A 133 0.34 22.47 -0.10
N ARG A 134 1.28 23.43 0.06
CA ARG A 134 1.79 24.28 -1.03
C ARG A 134 2.99 23.70 -1.78
N SER A 135 3.81 22.85 -1.16
CA SER A 135 5.03 22.30 -1.77
C SER A 135 4.86 21.27 -2.90
N VAL A 136 3.64 20.88 -3.29
CA VAL A 136 3.39 20.20 -4.57
C VAL A 136 2.03 20.62 -5.12
N LYS A 137 1.94 21.81 -5.73
CA LYS A 137 0.88 22.08 -6.72
C LYS A 137 1.18 21.30 -8.00
N ASN A 138 0.83 20.00 -7.98
CA ASN A 138 0.40 19.30 -9.19
C ASN A 138 -1.13 19.14 -9.12
N GLU A 139 -1.78 19.03 -10.27
CA GLU A 139 -3.22 19.15 -10.57
C GLU A 139 -4.21 18.22 -9.81
N LYS A 140 -3.82 17.60 -8.68
CA LYS A 140 -4.63 16.63 -7.93
C LYS A 140 -4.85 16.95 -6.45
N GLY A 141 -4.72 18.21 -6.01
CA GLY A 141 -5.15 18.66 -4.68
C GLY A 141 -4.57 17.81 -3.54
N ASN A 142 -3.27 17.96 -3.26
CA ASN A 142 -2.56 17.08 -2.35
C ASN A 142 -2.88 17.45 -0.89
N VAL A 143 -3.88 16.78 -0.31
CA VAL A 143 -4.22 16.83 1.11
C VAL A 143 -3.25 15.91 1.88
N LEU A 144 -2.56 16.43 2.90
CA LEU A 144 -1.73 15.61 3.81
C LEU A 144 -2.48 14.35 4.25
N LYS A 145 -1.81 13.19 4.20
CA LYS A 145 -2.42 11.93 4.65
C LYS A 145 -2.73 12.00 6.13
N THR A 146 -3.80 11.32 6.54
CA THR A 146 -4.25 11.27 7.94
C THR A 146 -3.14 10.91 8.94
N ARG A 147 -2.22 10.03 8.54
CA ARG A 147 -1.05 9.66 9.36
C ARG A 147 -0.08 10.82 9.59
N GLU A 148 0.25 11.56 8.54
CA GLU A 148 1.18 12.71 8.60
C GLU A 148 0.59 13.82 9.49
N ARG A 149 -0.74 14.01 9.41
CA ARG A 149 -1.48 14.90 10.31
C ARG A 149 -1.36 14.46 11.78
N TYR A 150 -1.47 13.17 12.09
CA TYR A 150 -1.27 12.67 13.45
C TYR A 150 0.17 12.82 13.95
N GLU A 151 1.16 12.59 13.08
CA GLU A 151 2.58 12.80 13.39
C GLU A 151 2.84 14.27 13.75
N LEU A 152 2.29 15.21 12.97
CA LEU A 152 2.39 16.65 13.19
C LEU A 152 1.70 17.09 14.49
N ILE A 153 0.49 16.59 14.78
CA ILE A 153 -0.18 16.84 16.06
C ILE A 153 0.69 16.35 17.22
N ASN A 154 1.28 15.16 17.09
CA ASN A 154 2.09 14.57 18.15
C ASN A 154 3.39 15.34 18.39
N SER A 155 4.04 15.86 17.34
CA SER A 155 5.24 16.69 17.48
C SER A 155 4.91 17.99 18.21
N ILE A 156 3.83 18.67 17.83
CA ILE A 156 3.41 19.95 18.45
C ILE A 156 3.01 19.76 19.92
N ILE A 157 2.33 18.65 20.26
CA ILE A 157 2.02 18.32 21.65
C ILE A 157 3.30 18.13 22.49
N ARG A 158 4.35 17.52 21.91
CA ARG A 158 5.62 17.29 22.61
C ARG A 158 6.42 18.59 22.76
N GLU A 159 6.48 19.40 21.71
CA GLU A 159 7.22 20.67 21.64
C GLU A 159 6.63 21.73 22.58
N TYR A 160 5.32 21.94 22.54
CA TYR A 160 4.62 22.97 23.32
C TYR A 160 3.95 22.42 24.60
N SER A 161 4.21 21.16 24.97
CA SER A 161 3.63 20.49 26.15
C SER A 161 2.09 20.51 26.24
N LEU A 162 1.39 20.49 25.09
CA LEU A 162 -0.06 20.68 24.97
C LEU A 162 -0.91 19.41 25.21
N LYS A 163 -0.60 18.61 26.23
CA LYS A 163 -1.26 17.30 26.49
C LYS A 163 -2.79 17.37 26.60
N GLY A 164 -3.34 18.49 27.08
CA GLY A 164 -4.79 18.71 27.21
C GLY A 164 -5.51 19.13 25.92
N MET A 165 -4.77 19.52 24.88
CA MET A 165 -5.32 20.19 23.70
C MET A 165 -5.48 19.29 22.47
N VAL A 166 -5.34 17.97 22.65
CA VAL A 166 -5.47 16.96 21.58
C VAL A 166 -6.76 17.14 20.78
N LYS A 167 -7.88 17.44 21.44
CA LYS A 167 -9.19 17.63 20.79
C LYS A 167 -9.12 18.79 19.79
N SER A 168 -8.67 19.96 20.25
CA SER A 168 -8.59 21.17 19.43
C SER A 168 -7.60 21.02 18.28
N LEU A 169 -6.44 20.39 18.51
CA LEU A 169 -5.45 20.13 17.46
C LEU A 169 -5.97 19.15 16.40
N CYS A 170 -6.74 18.13 16.81
CA CYS A 170 -7.41 17.21 15.88
C CYS A 170 -8.50 17.90 15.06
N GLU A 171 -9.25 18.84 15.65
CA GLU A 171 -10.25 19.66 14.96
C GLU A 171 -9.59 20.57 13.91
N ILE A 172 -8.50 21.25 14.26
CA ILE A 172 -7.73 22.11 13.32
C ILE A 172 -7.17 21.28 12.16
N ALA A 173 -6.67 20.07 12.42
CA ALA A 173 -6.13 19.19 11.40
C ALA A 173 -7.21 18.31 10.72
N GLU A 174 -8.50 18.51 11.01
CA GLU A 174 -9.64 17.77 10.46
C GLU A 174 -9.48 16.23 10.53
N VAL A 175 -9.03 15.71 11.68
CA VAL A 175 -8.85 14.28 11.93
C VAL A 175 -9.56 13.83 13.20
N SER A 176 -9.91 12.55 13.29
CA SER A 176 -10.60 12.04 14.47
C SER A 176 -9.65 11.90 15.67
N ARG A 177 -10.13 12.31 16.85
CA ARG A 177 -9.43 12.14 18.13
C ARG A 177 -9.20 10.67 18.48
N SER A 178 -10.19 9.82 18.22
CA SER A 178 -10.07 8.36 18.43
C SER A 178 -8.99 7.76 17.54
N GLY A 179 -8.88 8.21 16.27
CA GLY A 179 -7.81 7.81 15.37
C GLY A 179 -6.43 8.28 15.82
N TYR A 180 -6.31 9.50 16.38
CA TYR A 180 -5.04 9.97 16.97
C TYR A 180 -4.57 9.07 18.11
N TYR A 181 -5.44 8.72 19.07
CA TYR A 181 -5.03 7.84 20.17
C TYR A 181 -4.79 6.39 19.70
N TYR A 182 -5.57 5.89 18.74
CA TYR A 182 -5.30 4.60 18.12
C TYR A 182 -3.91 4.61 17.46
N TRP A 183 -3.58 5.66 16.72
CA TRP A 183 -2.24 5.87 16.18
C TRP A 183 -1.22 5.94 17.32
N LYS A 184 -1.36 6.81 18.31
CA LYS A 184 -0.39 6.95 19.40
C LYS A 184 -0.13 5.63 20.16
N ASN A 185 -1.19 4.90 20.53
CA ASN A 185 -1.07 3.66 21.29
C ASN A 185 -0.43 2.51 20.50
N ASN A 186 -0.52 2.55 19.16
CA ASN A 186 0.10 1.56 18.29
C ASN A 186 1.50 1.97 17.80
N GLU A 187 2.17 2.92 18.46
CA GLU A 187 3.53 3.38 18.10
C GLU A 187 4.55 2.23 18.10
N ALA A 188 4.58 1.41 19.15
CA ALA A 188 5.47 0.25 19.25
C ALA A 188 5.23 -0.76 18.10
N THR A 189 3.97 -1.06 17.80
CA THR A 189 3.60 -1.98 16.68
C THR A 189 4.02 -1.42 15.33
N ARG A 190 3.88 -0.10 15.11
CA ARG A 190 4.36 0.55 13.88
C ARG A 190 5.87 0.50 13.77
N TYR A 191 6.59 0.73 14.86
CA TYR A 191 8.05 0.68 14.87
C TYR A 191 8.55 -0.73 14.53
N LYS A 192 8.00 -1.77 15.17
CA LYS A 192 8.30 -3.17 14.83
C LYS A 192 8.04 -3.49 13.35
N ARG A 193 6.93 -2.99 12.80
CA ARG A 193 6.62 -3.16 11.37
C ARG A 193 7.62 -2.44 10.46
N TYR A 194 8.05 -1.23 10.85
CA TYR A 194 9.05 -0.48 10.09
C TYR A 194 10.41 -1.19 10.08
N GLU A 195 10.84 -1.68 11.23
CA GLU A 195 12.05 -2.50 11.36
C GLU A 195 11.98 -3.76 10.50
N GLN A 196 10.85 -4.49 10.56
CA GLN A 196 10.61 -5.64 9.68
C GLN A 196 10.62 -5.26 8.20
N ASP A 197 9.95 -4.17 7.81
CA ASP A 197 9.93 -3.69 6.43
C ASP A 197 11.33 -3.26 5.95
N SER A 198 12.19 -2.77 6.85
CA SER A 198 13.58 -2.41 6.54
C SER A 198 14.44 -3.66 6.32
N ASN A 199 14.33 -4.66 7.20
CA ASN A 199 15.03 -5.94 7.03
C ASN A 199 14.58 -6.66 5.77
N ASP A 200 13.26 -6.68 5.51
CA ASP A 200 12.70 -7.21 4.28
C ASP A 200 13.23 -6.43 3.06
N PHE A 201 13.38 -5.11 3.16
CA PHE A 201 13.84 -4.28 2.04
C PHE A 201 15.25 -4.65 1.59
N GLU A 202 16.18 -4.92 2.51
CA GLU A 202 17.55 -5.31 2.15
C GLU A 202 17.56 -6.54 1.25
N LEU A 203 16.85 -7.60 1.67
CA LEU A 203 16.69 -8.81 0.87
C LEU A 203 15.97 -8.54 -0.46
N LEU A 204 14.87 -7.79 -0.43
CA LEU A 204 14.13 -7.46 -1.65
C LEU A 204 14.98 -6.67 -2.64
N TYR A 205 15.83 -5.78 -2.16
CA TYR A 205 16.72 -4.97 -2.98
C TYR A 205 17.85 -5.81 -3.56
N GLN A 206 18.43 -6.72 -2.77
CA GLN A 206 19.42 -7.69 -3.26
C GLN A 206 18.84 -8.52 -4.40
N VAL A 207 17.69 -9.17 -4.19
CA VAL A 207 17.02 -9.98 -5.22
C VAL A 207 16.65 -9.12 -6.44
N TYR A 208 16.22 -7.87 -6.23
CA TYR A 208 15.92 -6.95 -7.33
C TYR A 208 17.14 -6.68 -8.22
N ILE A 209 18.33 -6.50 -7.64
CA ILE A 209 19.58 -6.29 -8.38
C ILE A 209 20.02 -7.59 -9.07
N GLU A 210 20.07 -8.71 -8.34
CA GLU A 210 20.44 -10.03 -8.87
C GLU A 210 19.56 -10.46 -10.07
N LYS A 211 18.29 -10.06 -10.04
CA LYS A 211 17.34 -10.35 -11.12
C LYS A 211 17.22 -9.22 -12.14
N ASN A 212 18.28 -8.46 -12.39
CA ASN A 212 18.32 -7.43 -13.45
C ASN A 212 17.21 -6.38 -13.34
N LYS A 213 16.99 -5.84 -12.14
CA LYS A 213 15.99 -4.79 -11.86
C LYS A 213 14.56 -5.23 -12.22
N CYS A 214 14.23 -6.50 -11.94
CA CYS A 214 12.96 -7.13 -12.32
C CYS A 214 11.71 -6.57 -11.62
N GLY A 215 10.54 -7.08 -12.03
CA GLY A 215 9.25 -6.73 -11.44
C GLY A 215 8.91 -7.49 -10.16
N VAL A 216 7.90 -6.98 -9.44
CA VAL A 216 7.39 -7.56 -8.17
C VAL A 216 7.08 -9.07 -8.24
N GLU A 217 6.52 -9.54 -9.35
CA GLU A 217 6.18 -10.97 -9.49
C GLU A 217 7.42 -11.84 -9.63
N GLU A 218 8.48 -11.34 -10.28
CA GLU A 218 9.73 -12.06 -10.46
C GLU A 218 10.53 -12.11 -9.17
N ILE A 219 10.58 -11.00 -8.41
CA ILE A 219 11.12 -10.98 -7.04
C ILE A 219 10.39 -12.02 -6.17
N LYS A 220 9.05 -12.05 -6.24
CA LYS A 220 8.27 -13.03 -5.48
C LYS A 220 8.66 -14.46 -5.82
N MET A 221 8.78 -14.80 -7.10
CA MET A 221 9.16 -16.14 -7.54
C MET A 221 10.59 -16.49 -7.09
N ALA A 222 11.53 -15.55 -7.19
CA ALA A 222 12.90 -15.74 -6.71
C ALA A 222 12.96 -15.98 -5.20
N LEU A 223 12.22 -15.20 -4.39
CA LEU A 223 12.12 -15.44 -2.95
C LEU A 223 11.58 -16.83 -2.60
N GLU A 224 10.54 -17.28 -3.31
CA GLU A 224 9.94 -18.60 -3.10
C GLU A 224 10.86 -19.74 -3.54
N ALA A 225 11.67 -19.54 -4.59
CA ALA A 225 12.50 -20.59 -5.20
C ALA A 225 13.92 -20.69 -4.61
N GLU A 226 14.52 -19.58 -4.21
CA GLU A 226 15.95 -19.51 -3.83
C GLU A 226 16.15 -19.29 -2.33
N TYR A 227 15.15 -18.73 -1.65
CA TYR A 227 15.26 -18.34 -0.24
C TYR A 227 14.22 -19.02 0.66
N ASP A 228 13.32 -19.85 0.09
CA ASP A 228 12.18 -20.47 0.78
C ASP A 228 11.29 -19.44 1.54
N ILE A 229 11.26 -18.19 1.08
CA ILE A 229 10.52 -17.09 1.71
C ILE A 229 9.22 -16.82 0.95
N VAL A 230 8.09 -17.08 1.61
CA VAL A 230 6.77 -16.76 1.07
C VAL A 230 6.36 -15.35 1.46
N MET A 231 6.49 -14.40 0.53
CA MET A 231 6.05 -13.01 0.72
C MET A 231 4.93 -12.62 -0.25
N ASN A 232 3.88 -11.97 0.27
CA ASN A 232 2.78 -11.50 -0.56
C ASN A 232 3.25 -10.37 -1.51
N HIS A 233 2.92 -10.49 -2.80
CA HIS A 233 3.25 -9.49 -3.83
C HIS A 233 2.79 -8.05 -3.47
N LYS A 234 1.70 -7.88 -2.70
CA LYS A 234 1.26 -6.57 -2.20
C LYS A 234 2.22 -5.99 -1.16
N LYS A 235 2.80 -6.84 -0.31
CA LYS A 235 3.82 -6.44 0.68
C LYS A 235 5.11 -6.02 -0.03
N ILE A 236 5.62 -6.86 -0.93
CA ILE A 236 6.80 -6.56 -1.77
C ILE A 236 6.63 -5.21 -2.47
N ARG A 237 5.52 -5.04 -3.20
CA ARG A 237 5.21 -3.79 -3.91
C ARG A 237 5.16 -2.57 -2.99
N ARG A 238 4.59 -2.72 -1.80
CA ARG A 238 4.48 -1.63 -0.82
C ARG A 238 5.85 -1.24 -0.31
N ILE A 239 6.70 -2.20 0.05
CA ILE A 239 8.05 -1.95 0.57
C ILE A 239 8.90 -1.27 -0.51
N LEU A 240 8.99 -1.84 -1.71
CA LEU A 240 9.74 -1.23 -2.81
C LEU A 240 9.31 0.22 -3.10
N ARG A 241 7.99 0.51 -3.02
CA ARG A 241 7.46 1.86 -3.20
C ARG A 241 7.87 2.82 -2.07
N ILE A 242 7.93 2.35 -0.82
CA ILE A 242 8.38 3.18 0.31
C ILE A 242 9.82 3.66 0.08
N TYR A 243 10.68 2.78 -0.45
CA TYR A 243 12.08 3.08 -0.74
C TYR A 243 12.32 3.64 -2.15
N GLY A 244 11.26 3.98 -2.90
CA GLY A 244 11.39 4.61 -4.22
C GLY A 244 11.89 3.69 -5.34
N ILE A 245 11.94 2.38 -5.14
CA ILE A 245 12.39 1.43 -6.16
C ILE A 245 11.28 1.23 -7.20
N MET A 246 11.62 1.47 -8.48
CA MET A 246 10.74 1.26 -9.62
C MET A 246 11.44 0.44 -10.71
N SER A 247 10.84 -0.68 -11.09
CA SER A 247 11.34 -1.51 -12.18
C SER A 247 11.16 -0.78 -13.54
N PRO A 248 12.17 -0.76 -14.41
CA PRO A 248 12.10 -0.18 -15.75
C PRO A 248 11.34 -1.11 -16.70
N ILE A 249 10.10 -1.46 -16.38
CA ILE A 249 9.28 -2.33 -17.23
C ILE A 249 8.56 -1.47 -18.27
N ARG A 250 8.71 -1.85 -19.55
CA ARG A 250 8.05 -1.20 -20.68
C ARG A 250 6.54 -1.09 -20.46
N LYS A 251 6.01 0.14 -20.41
CA LYS A 251 4.56 0.35 -20.51
C LYS A 251 4.12 0.00 -21.93
N ALA A 252 3.09 -0.84 -22.06
CA ALA A 252 2.52 -1.15 -23.36
C ALA A 252 2.08 0.16 -24.04
N LYS A 253 2.64 0.46 -25.22
CA LYS A 253 2.27 1.63 -26.02
C LYS A 253 1.09 1.27 -26.93
N PRO A 254 -0.14 1.74 -26.69
CA PRO A 254 -1.34 1.27 -27.39
C PRO A 254 -1.30 1.55 -28.91
N TYR A 255 -0.73 2.67 -29.32
CA TYR A 255 -0.70 3.09 -30.73
C TYR A 255 0.12 2.15 -31.64
N LYS A 256 1.16 1.48 -31.11
CA LYS A 256 1.93 0.49 -31.87
C LYS A 256 1.14 -0.80 -32.17
N LYS A 257 0.08 -1.10 -31.41
CA LYS A 257 -0.80 -2.25 -31.69
C LYS A 257 -1.68 -2.02 -32.92
N MET A 258 -2.08 -0.77 -33.20
CA MET A 258 -2.94 -0.41 -34.34
C MET A 258 -2.21 -0.46 -35.68
N MET A 259 -0.94 -0.05 -35.75
CA MET A 259 -0.18 -0.02 -37.01
C MET A 259 0.26 -1.40 -37.52
N LYS A 260 0.21 -2.43 -36.68
CA LYS A 260 0.69 -3.78 -36.95
C LYS A 260 -0.35 -4.70 -37.64
N ALA A 261 -1.55 -4.19 -37.93
CA ALA A 261 -2.71 -4.98 -38.37
C ALA A 261 -3.00 -4.95 -39.89
N THR A 262 -2.25 -4.18 -40.69
CA THR A 262 -2.73 -3.73 -42.02
C THR A 262 -1.93 -4.17 -43.25
N GLN A 263 -1.11 -5.23 -43.21
CA GLN A 263 -0.42 -5.69 -44.42
C GLN A 263 -0.49 -7.20 -44.61
N GLU A 264 -1.21 -7.65 -45.65
CA GLU A 264 -1.13 -9.00 -46.20
C GLU A 264 -0.42 -8.96 -47.57
N HIS A 265 0.47 -9.94 -47.86
CA HIS A 265 0.41 -10.82 -49.05
C HIS A 265 1.68 -11.69 -49.23
N LYS A 266 1.42 -12.98 -49.53
CA LYS A 266 2.14 -14.06 -50.27
C LYS A 266 3.64 -14.37 -50.04
N THR A 267 3.94 -15.51 -49.36
CA THR A 267 4.39 -16.83 -49.90
C THR A 267 4.92 -17.77 -48.79
N LYS A 268 4.82 -19.10 -48.97
CA LYS A 268 4.84 -20.24 -47.98
C LYS A 268 3.71 -20.24 -46.93
N LYS A 269 3.19 -21.42 -46.61
CA LYS A 269 2.05 -21.62 -45.69
C LYS A 269 2.55 -21.48 -44.24
N ASN A 270 1.87 -20.65 -43.44
CA ASN A 270 2.11 -20.63 -41.99
C ASN A 270 1.57 -21.95 -41.42
N LEU A 271 2.47 -22.86 -41.04
CA LEU A 271 2.10 -24.18 -40.51
C LEU A 271 1.93 -24.14 -38.98
N VAL A 272 2.67 -23.24 -38.31
CA VAL A 272 2.59 -23.06 -36.85
C VAL A 272 1.29 -22.37 -36.45
N ASN A 273 0.76 -21.43 -37.25
CA ASN A 273 -0.52 -20.74 -36.98
C ASN A 273 -0.68 -20.22 -35.54
N ARG A 274 0.44 -19.73 -34.96
CA ARG A 274 0.56 -19.22 -33.59
C ARG A 274 0.43 -20.27 -32.47
N ASP A 275 0.38 -21.54 -32.81
CA ASP A 275 0.51 -22.69 -31.91
C ASP A 275 2.00 -22.97 -31.64
N PHE A 276 2.65 -22.04 -30.92
CA PHE A 276 4.08 -22.11 -30.61
C PHE A 276 4.41 -23.10 -29.50
N ASP A 277 3.50 -23.25 -28.54
CA ASP A 277 3.67 -24.13 -27.38
C ASP A 277 2.86 -25.41 -27.60
N ARG A 278 3.55 -26.45 -28.07
CA ARG A 278 2.97 -27.79 -28.25
C ARG A 278 3.25 -28.73 -27.08
N GLY A 279 3.70 -28.20 -25.93
CA GLY A 279 3.99 -28.98 -24.73
C GLY A 279 5.19 -29.93 -24.82
N THR A 280 5.89 -29.97 -25.96
CA THR A 280 7.08 -30.81 -26.17
C THR A 280 8.28 -29.91 -26.48
N PRO A 281 9.37 -29.98 -25.70
CA PRO A 281 10.59 -29.26 -25.99
C PRO A 281 11.12 -29.52 -27.40
N TYR A 282 11.74 -28.51 -28.01
CA TYR A 282 12.36 -28.57 -29.35
C TYR A 282 11.42 -28.88 -30.53
N LYS A 283 10.10 -29.00 -30.31
CA LYS A 283 9.13 -29.31 -31.36
C LYS A 283 8.84 -28.12 -32.28
N VAL A 284 8.73 -26.93 -31.72
CA VAL A 284 8.52 -25.68 -32.49
C VAL A 284 9.55 -24.66 -32.02
N LEU A 285 10.54 -24.41 -32.87
CA LEU A 285 11.57 -23.42 -32.64
C LEU A 285 11.25 -22.16 -33.44
N LEU A 286 11.39 -20.99 -32.82
CA LEU A 286 11.28 -19.69 -33.47
C LEU A 286 12.67 -19.10 -33.68
N THR A 287 12.91 -18.45 -34.82
CA THR A 287 14.17 -17.73 -35.07
C THR A 287 13.91 -16.33 -35.60
N ASP A 288 14.77 -15.39 -35.21
CA ASP A 288 14.73 -14.00 -35.67
C ASP A 288 16.09 -13.32 -35.45
N ILE A 289 16.30 -12.18 -36.11
CA ILE A 289 17.49 -11.35 -35.97
C ILE A 289 17.12 -10.02 -35.30
N THR A 290 17.99 -9.55 -34.43
CA THR A 290 17.84 -8.27 -33.77
C THR A 290 19.08 -7.39 -33.88
N TYR A 291 18.85 -6.08 -33.90
CA TYR A 291 19.86 -5.04 -34.09
C TYR A 291 20.25 -4.42 -32.75
N LEU A 292 21.54 -4.31 -32.50
CA LEU A 292 22.12 -3.86 -31.24
C LEU A 292 23.11 -2.71 -31.49
N PRO A 293 22.73 -1.45 -31.24
CA PRO A 293 23.63 -0.31 -31.40
C PRO A 293 24.69 -0.29 -30.30
N TYR A 294 25.90 0.15 -30.65
CA TYR A 294 27.00 0.37 -29.70
C TYR A 294 27.97 1.46 -30.21
N GLY A 295 28.80 1.97 -29.30
CA GLY A 295 29.79 3.01 -29.57
C GLY A 295 29.21 4.24 -30.28
N ASN A 296 30.02 4.84 -31.15
CA ASN A 296 29.60 5.97 -31.99
C ASN A 296 28.94 5.46 -33.28
N SER A 297 27.66 5.10 -33.18
CA SER A 297 26.79 4.73 -34.31
C SER A 297 27.15 3.41 -35.01
N GLN A 298 27.79 2.48 -34.30
CA GLN A 298 28.03 1.12 -34.82
C GLN A 298 26.83 0.22 -34.52
N MET A 299 26.69 -0.86 -35.30
CA MET A 299 25.57 -1.80 -35.18
C MET A 299 26.10 -3.23 -35.18
N ALA A 300 25.72 -3.98 -34.15
CA ALA A 300 25.88 -5.42 -34.09
C ALA A 300 24.51 -6.10 -34.31
N TYR A 301 24.56 -7.39 -34.60
CA TYR A 301 23.42 -8.21 -34.93
C TYR A 301 23.46 -9.48 -34.09
N LEU A 302 22.31 -9.88 -33.57
CA LEU A 302 22.13 -11.13 -32.84
C LEU A 302 21.06 -11.93 -33.57
N SER A 303 21.41 -13.12 -34.04
CA SER A 303 20.47 -14.13 -34.50
C SER A 303 20.25 -15.11 -33.36
N ALA A 304 18.99 -15.43 -33.05
CA ALA A 304 18.65 -16.34 -31.97
C ALA A 304 17.59 -17.36 -32.39
N VAL A 305 17.57 -18.48 -31.69
CA VAL A 305 16.58 -19.56 -31.80
C VAL A 305 15.98 -19.78 -30.43
N LYS A 306 14.66 -19.76 -30.35
CA LYS A 306 13.89 -19.87 -29.13
C LYS A 306 12.93 -21.05 -29.21
N ASP A 307 12.89 -21.89 -28.20
CA ASP A 307 11.87 -22.93 -28.09
C ASP A 307 10.51 -22.32 -27.71
N GLY A 308 9.48 -22.64 -28.47
CA GLY A 308 8.12 -22.18 -28.24
C GLY A 308 7.47 -22.75 -27.00
N ALA A 309 7.78 -24.00 -26.63
CA ALA A 309 7.20 -24.66 -25.46
C ALA A 309 7.86 -24.19 -24.15
N THR A 310 9.18 -24.16 -24.13
CA THR A 310 9.95 -23.86 -22.90
C THR A 310 10.27 -22.38 -22.77
N GLY A 311 10.29 -21.66 -23.89
CA GLY A 311 10.77 -20.30 -23.95
C GLY A 311 12.29 -20.17 -23.93
N GLU A 312 13.06 -21.26 -23.87
CA GLU A 312 14.53 -21.26 -23.81
C GLU A 312 15.12 -20.65 -25.09
N ILE A 313 16.20 -19.87 -24.96
CA ILE A 313 17.05 -19.51 -26.09
C ILE A 313 18.04 -20.65 -26.29
N VAL A 314 17.75 -21.49 -27.28
CA VAL A 314 18.48 -22.73 -27.55
C VAL A 314 19.80 -22.45 -28.25
N ALA A 315 19.81 -21.54 -29.22
CA ALA A 315 21.02 -21.18 -29.96
C ALA A 315 21.03 -19.69 -30.30
N HIS A 316 22.21 -19.09 -30.32
CA HIS A 316 22.39 -17.71 -30.76
C HIS A 316 23.79 -17.44 -31.32
N HIS A 317 23.88 -16.48 -32.24
CA HIS A 317 25.15 -16.00 -32.76
C HIS A 317 25.14 -14.47 -32.86
N PHE A 318 26.22 -13.86 -32.35
CA PHE A 318 26.43 -12.42 -32.35
C PHE A 318 27.48 -12.06 -33.41
N ALA A 319 27.19 -11.07 -34.25
CA ALA A 319 28.10 -10.64 -35.30
C ALA A 319 28.02 -9.14 -35.57
N THR A 320 29.05 -8.60 -36.23
CA THR A 320 29.08 -7.21 -36.74
C THR A 320 28.54 -7.07 -38.16
N SER A 321 28.12 -8.18 -38.78
CA SER A 321 27.65 -8.20 -40.16
C SER A 321 26.32 -8.94 -40.31
N LEU A 322 25.36 -8.32 -40.99
CA LEU A 322 24.07 -8.92 -41.35
C LEU A 322 24.17 -9.86 -42.57
N LYS A 323 25.33 -10.44 -42.86
CA LYS A 323 25.51 -11.41 -43.95
C LYS A 323 24.92 -12.77 -43.59
N MET A 324 24.76 -13.66 -44.58
CA MET A 324 24.24 -15.02 -44.39
C MET A 324 24.99 -15.82 -43.31
N ASN A 325 26.28 -15.55 -43.10
CA ASN A 325 27.07 -16.23 -42.06
C ASN A 325 26.46 -16.10 -40.66
N LEU A 326 25.76 -14.99 -40.35
CA LEU A 326 25.08 -14.80 -39.07
C LEU A 326 24.08 -15.94 -38.79
N VAL A 327 23.23 -16.26 -39.77
CA VAL A 327 22.21 -17.30 -39.61
C VAL A 327 22.77 -18.70 -39.79
N TYR A 328 23.82 -18.88 -40.59
CA TYR A 328 24.49 -20.18 -40.74
C TYR A 328 25.19 -20.61 -39.44
N GLN A 329 25.94 -19.70 -38.81
CA GLN A 329 26.56 -19.95 -37.50
C GLN A 329 25.52 -20.19 -36.40
N THR A 330 24.33 -19.60 -36.52
CA THR A 330 23.22 -19.90 -35.59
C THR A 330 22.68 -21.31 -35.81
N LEU A 331 22.52 -21.75 -37.08
CA LEU A 331 22.09 -23.11 -37.40
C LEU A 331 23.12 -24.15 -36.94
N GLU A 332 24.41 -23.90 -37.15
CA GLU A 332 25.48 -24.80 -36.71
C GLU A 332 25.42 -25.04 -35.19
N LYS A 333 25.25 -23.97 -34.40
CA LYS A 333 25.04 -24.09 -32.95
C LYS A 333 23.76 -24.84 -32.58
N LEU A 334 22.69 -24.65 -33.34
CA LEU A 334 21.43 -25.37 -33.13
C LEU A 334 21.60 -26.87 -33.45
N GLU A 335 22.32 -27.21 -34.52
CA GLU A 335 22.61 -28.58 -34.92
C GLU A 335 23.38 -29.32 -33.84
N CYS A 336 24.41 -28.68 -33.25
CA CYS A 336 25.16 -29.25 -32.12
C CYS A 336 24.29 -29.63 -30.90
N ILE A 337 23.14 -28.98 -30.72
CA ILE A 337 22.23 -29.23 -29.58
C ILE A 337 21.16 -30.26 -29.96
N THR A 338 20.82 -30.36 -31.25
CA THR A 338 19.66 -31.13 -31.72
C THR A 338 20.02 -32.37 -32.53
N SER A 339 21.32 -32.64 -32.71
CA SER A 339 21.85 -33.78 -33.48
C SER A 339 21.41 -35.13 -32.91
N ASP A 340 21.33 -35.24 -31.59
CA ASP A 340 21.07 -36.52 -30.89
C ASP A 340 19.58 -36.71 -30.56
N MET A 341 18.73 -35.77 -31.00
CA MET A 341 17.31 -35.81 -30.74
C MET A 341 16.60 -36.79 -31.68
N PRO A 342 15.56 -37.51 -31.20
CA PRO A 342 14.83 -38.48 -32.02
C PRO A 342 14.20 -37.83 -33.25
N ASP A 343 14.22 -38.57 -34.36
CA ASP A 343 13.65 -38.14 -35.64
C ASP A 343 12.11 -38.00 -35.50
N THR A 344 11.70 -36.77 -35.26
CA THR A 344 10.34 -36.37 -34.96
C THR A 344 10.00 -35.13 -35.76
N GLU A 345 8.71 -34.92 -35.98
CA GLU A 345 8.24 -33.74 -36.71
C GLU A 345 8.55 -32.46 -35.90
N ARG A 346 9.60 -31.75 -36.32
CA ARG A 346 10.08 -30.51 -35.70
C ARG A 346 9.97 -29.35 -36.67
N TYR A 347 9.67 -28.17 -36.16
CA TYR A 347 9.46 -26.96 -36.97
C TYR A 347 10.46 -25.88 -36.62
N LEU A 348 11.03 -25.23 -37.64
CA LEU A 348 11.77 -23.98 -37.48
C LEU A 348 10.97 -22.84 -38.13
N HIS A 349 10.48 -21.94 -37.28
CA HIS A 349 9.60 -20.83 -37.64
C HIS A 349 10.37 -19.52 -37.71
N SER A 350 10.28 -18.80 -38.83
CA SER A 350 10.89 -17.48 -39.01
C SER A 350 9.93 -16.49 -39.66
N ASP A 351 10.37 -15.24 -39.81
CA ASP A 351 9.74 -14.34 -40.76
C ASP A 351 10.18 -14.64 -42.21
N GLN A 352 9.70 -13.81 -43.15
CA GLN A 352 10.07 -13.89 -44.58
C GLN A 352 11.26 -12.99 -44.93
N GLY A 353 12.15 -12.77 -43.97
CA GLY A 353 13.40 -12.05 -44.18
C GLY A 353 14.28 -12.72 -45.22
N PHE A 354 15.12 -11.92 -45.89
CA PHE A 354 16.01 -12.39 -46.96
C PHE A 354 16.83 -13.63 -46.54
N HIS A 355 17.37 -13.64 -45.32
CA HIS A 355 18.14 -14.75 -44.76
C HIS A 355 17.38 -16.07 -44.76
N TYR A 356 16.14 -16.05 -44.29
CA TYR A 356 15.32 -17.25 -44.13
C TYR A 356 14.70 -17.76 -45.44
N THR A 357 14.60 -16.88 -46.43
CA THR A 357 14.16 -17.24 -47.79
C THR A 357 15.29 -17.79 -48.68
N ASN A 358 16.56 -17.70 -48.24
CA ASN A 358 17.70 -18.12 -49.03
C ASN A 358 17.70 -19.66 -49.27
N PRO A 359 17.89 -20.15 -50.51
CA PRO A 359 17.85 -21.59 -50.81
C PRO A 359 18.86 -22.43 -50.02
N THR A 360 20.07 -21.93 -49.79
CA THR A 360 21.10 -22.62 -49.01
C THR A 360 20.68 -22.73 -47.55
N TYR A 361 20.10 -21.67 -46.98
CA TYR A 361 19.54 -21.73 -45.63
C TYR A 361 18.42 -22.78 -45.54
N GLN A 362 17.49 -22.78 -46.49
CA GLN A 362 16.39 -23.76 -46.52
C GLN A 362 16.89 -25.20 -46.63
N SER A 363 17.88 -25.45 -47.49
CA SER A 363 18.50 -26.78 -47.61
C SER A 363 19.19 -27.22 -46.32
N ASN A 364 19.86 -26.31 -45.61
CA ASN A 364 20.48 -26.63 -44.33
C ASN A 364 19.44 -26.98 -43.25
N VAL A 365 18.34 -26.23 -43.17
CA VAL A 365 17.23 -26.50 -42.24
C VAL A 365 16.60 -27.87 -42.51
N GLU A 366 16.40 -28.21 -43.79
CA GLU A 366 15.86 -29.52 -44.20
C GLU A 366 16.81 -30.67 -43.84
N LYS A 367 18.13 -30.49 -44.05
CA LYS A 367 19.15 -31.49 -43.67
C LYS A 367 19.21 -31.75 -42.16
N MET A 368 18.93 -30.73 -41.35
CA MET A 368 18.83 -30.87 -39.89
C MET A 368 17.51 -31.56 -39.44
N GLY A 369 16.63 -31.94 -40.37
CA GLY A 369 15.36 -32.59 -40.07
C GLY A 369 14.27 -31.65 -39.57
N PHE A 370 14.36 -30.35 -39.86
CA PHE A 370 13.33 -29.37 -39.51
C PHE A 370 12.43 -29.03 -40.70
N ILE A 371 11.12 -28.98 -40.45
CA ILE A 371 10.13 -28.43 -41.38
C ILE A 371 10.13 -26.90 -41.21
N GLN A 372 10.56 -26.19 -42.26
CA GLN A 372 10.54 -24.74 -42.24
C GLN A 372 9.10 -24.20 -42.30
N SER A 373 8.73 -23.36 -41.34
CA SER A 373 7.50 -22.56 -41.36
C SER A 373 7.87 -21.08 -41.44
N MET A 374 7.11 -20.27 -42.18
CA MET A 374 7.32 -18.83 -42.21
C MET A 374 6.02 -18.07 -41.92
N SER A 375 6.13 -17.00 -41.15
CA SER A 375 5.02 -16.07 -40.91
C SER A 375 4.58 -15.38 -42.19
N ARG A 376 3.37 -14.83 -42.23
CA ARG A 376 2.96 -13.94 -43.33
C ARG A 376 3.70 -12.61 -43.20
N ARG A 377 4.19 -12.06 -44.32
CA ARG A 377 4.70 -10.68 -44.36
C ARG A 377 3.70 -9.72 -43.73
N GLY A 378 4.19 -8.84 -42.86
CA GLY A 378 3.38 -7.83 -42.17
C GLY A 378 2.66 -8.30 -40.90
N ASN A 379 2.72 -9.59 -40.54
CA ASN A 379 2.04 -10.12 -39.36
C ASN A 379 3.03 -10.37 -38.20
N CYS A 380 3.23 -9.35 -37.37
CA CYS A 380 4.13 -9.44 -36.20
C CYS A 380 3.67 -10.44 -35.13
N TRP A 381 2.40 -10.86 -35.13
CA TRP A 381 1.88 -11.80 -34.13
C TRP A 381 2.45 -13.20 -34.33
N ASP A 382 2.84 -13.52 -35.56
CA ASP A 382 3.34 -14.84 -35.94
C ASP A 382 4.79 -15.09 -35.44
N ASN A 383 5.48 -14.07 -34.91
CA ASN A 383 6.77 -14.23 -34.21
C ASN A 383 6.80 -13.53 -32.83
N ALA A 384 5.63 -13.30 -32.24
CA ALA A 384 5.49 -12.57 -30.98
C ALA A 384 6.35 -13.11 -29.82
N PRO A 385 6.56 -14.44 -29.64
CA PRO A 385 7.42 -14.95 -28.57
C PRO A 385 8.88 -14.48 -28.68
N MET A 386 9.40 -14.35 -29.89
CA MET A 386 10.76 -13.89 -30.15
C MET A 386 10.86 -12.37 -30.03
N GLU A 387 9.91 -11.62 -30.60
CA GLU A 387 9.82 -10.16 -30.42
C GLU A 387 9.79 -9.79 -28.92
N SER A 388 9.03 -10.53 -28.12
CA SER A 388 8.95 -10.33 -26.67
C SER A 388 10.29 -10.57 -25.98
N PHE A 389 11.03 -11.60 -26.38
CA PHE A 389 12.35 -11.89 -25.84
C PHE A 389 13.33 -10.74 -26.15
N PHE A 390 13.47 -10.37 -27.43
CA PHE A 390 14.38 -9.30 -27.83
C PHE A 390 14.01 -7.95 -27.22
N GLY A 391 12.71 -7.66 -27.05
CA GLY A 391 12.26 -6.47 -26.35
C GLY A 391 12.79 -6.41 -24.91
N HIS A 392 12.64 -7.48 -24.15
CA HIS A 392 13.14 -7.55 -22.78
C HIS A 392 14.66 -7.54 -22.68
N MET A 393 15.34 -8.28 -23.57
CA MET A 393 16.80 -8.30 -23.63
C MET A 393 17.35 -6.90 -23.87
N LYS A 394 16.83 -6.19 -24.87
CA LYS A 394 17.29 -4.82 -25.18
C LYS A 394 17.05 -3.84 -24.05
N ASP A 395 15.92 -3.95 -23.35
CA ASP A 395 15.61 -3.06 -22.23
C ASP A 395 16.66 -3.20 -21.10
N VAL A 396 17.28 -4.38 -20.94
CA VAL A 396 18.35 -4.62 -19.96
C VAL A 396 19.73 -4.31 -20.55
N VAL A 397 20.09 -4.97 -21.66
CA VAL A 397 21.41 -4.87 -22.30
C VAL A 397 21.72 -3.44 -22.73
N LEU A 398 20.73 -2.71 -23.27
CA LEU A 398 20.92 -1.33 -23.75
C LEU A 398 20.52 -0.26 -22.72
N SER A 399 20.28 -0.66 -21.46
CA SER A 399 20.06 0.32 -20.37
C SER A 399 21.32 1.12 -20.06
N GLU A 400 22.49 0.56 -20.38
CA GLU A 400 23.80 1.20 -20.30
C GLU A 400 24.40 1.31 -21.70
N ARG A 401 25.19 2.36 -21.93
CA ARG A 401 25.85 2.58 -23.23
C ARG A 401 27.11 1.73 -23.30
N HIS A 402 27.17 0.84 -24.28
CA HIS A 402 28.36 0.04 -24.57
C HIS A 402 29.27 0.78 -25.54
N GLU A 403 30.50 1.12 -25.13
CA GLU A 403 31.45 1.84 -26.00
C GLU A 403 32.17 0.92 -27.00
N ASN A 404 32.25 -0.38 -26.72
CA ASN A 404 32.97 -1.34 -27.55
C ASN A 404 32.18 -2.64 -27.76
N LEU A 405 32.56 -3.39 -28.80
CA LEU A 405 31.89 -4.62 -29.21
C LEU A 405 31.94 -5.70 -28.13
N GLN A 406 33.08 -5.82 -27.45
CA GLN A 406 33.31 -6.85 -26.43
C GLN A 406 32.36 -6.67 -25.24
N GLY A 407 32.17 -5.44 -24.76
CA GLY A 407 31.25 -5.13 -23.67
C GLY A 407 29.79 -5.45 -24.04
N LEU A 408 29.37 -5.09 -25.24
CA LEU A 408 28.03 -5.43 -25.74
C LEU A 408 27.85 -6.95 -25.84
N TRP A 409 28.84 -7.66 -26.40
CA TRP A 409 28.78 -9.12 -26.52
C TRP A 409 28.68 -9.79 -25.14
N ASN A 410 29.54 -9.42 -24.18
CA ASN A 410 29.49 -9.93 -22.82
C ASN A 410 28.12 -9.71 -22.17
N SER A 411 27.53 -8.52 -22.32
CA SER A 411 26.22 -8.20 -21.76
C SER A 411 25.09 -9.03 -22.40
N VAL A 412 25.18 -9.32 -23.71
CA VAL A 412 24.24 -10.21 -24.40
C VAL A 412 24.35 -11.64 -23.87
N GLU A 413 25.56 -12.19 -23.77
CA GLU A 413 25.80 -13.55 -23.26
C GLU A 413 25.33 -13.69 -21.81
N GLU A 414 25.67 -12.73 -20.96
CA GLU A 414 25.24 -12.69 -19.57
C GLU A 414 23.72 -12.64 -19.46
N TYR A 415 23.05 -11.83 -20.28
CA TYR A 415 21.59 -11.76 -20.29
C TYR A 415 20.95 -13.07 -20.75
N ILE A 416 21.47 -13.71 -21.81
CA ILE A 416 20.92 -14.98 -22.31
C ILE A 416 21.07 -16.07 -21.24
N SER A 417 22.25 -16.14 -20.60
CA SER A 417 22.48 -17.05 -19.46
C SER A 417 21.50 -16.79 -18.32
N PHE A 418 21.36 -15.53 -17.90
CA PHE A 418 20.37 -15.13 -16.89
C PHE A 418 18.93 -15.50 -17.30
N TYR A 419 18.55 -15.23 -18.55
CA TYR A 419 17.20 -15.51 -19.06
C TYR A 419 16.88 -17.00 -19.02
N ASN A 420 17.83 -17.86 -19.42
CA ASN A 420 17.66 -19.30 -19.47
C ASN A 420 17.71 -19.97 -18.09
N HIS A 421 18.60 -19.50 -17.21
CA HIS A 421 18.93 -20.20 -15.96
C HIS A 421 18.46 -19.52 -14.67
N SER A 422 18.14 -18.23 -14.70
CA SER A 422 17.89 -17.44 -13.47
C SER A 422 16.58 -16.65 -13.48
N ARG A 423 15.94 -16.50 -14.66
CA ARG A 423 14.69 -15.77 -14.83
C ARG A 423 13.46 -16.66 -14.68
N TYR A 424 12.83 -16.58 -13.51
CA TYR A 424 11.58 -17.28 -13.24
C TYR A 424 10.40 -16.69 -14.03
N GLN A 425 9.57 -17.56 -14.60
CA GLN A 425 8.42 -17.13 -15.39
C GLN A 425 7.13 -17.79 -14.89
N LYS A 426 6.13 -16.96 -14.57
CA LYS A 426 4.82 -17.43 -14.08
C LYS A 426 4.14 -18.43 -15.03
N LYS A 427 4.29 -18.22 -16.35
CA LYS A 427 3.74 -19.12 -17.38
C LYS A 427 4.41 -20.50 -17.41
N LEU A 428 5.65 -20.59 -16.94
CA LEU A 428 6.45 -21.83 -16.90
C LEU A 428 6.37 -22.48 -15.51
N LYS A 429 5.19 -22.44 -14.88
CA LYS A 429 4.99 -22.93 -13.50
C LYS A 429 5.98 -22.34 -12.48
N LYS A 430 6.39 -21.08 -12.68
CA LYS A 430 7.42 -20.37 -11.88
C LYS A 430 8.83 -20.97 -11.98
N MET A 431 9.13 -21.75 -13.01
CA MET A 431 10.48 -22.24 -13.30
C MET A 431 11.20 -21.29 -14.27
N THR A 432 12.51 -21.49 -14.41
CA THR A 432 13.33 -20.89 -15.48
C THR A 432 13.12 -21.67 -16.78
N PRO A 433 13.41 -21.10 -17.96
CA PRO A 433 13.25 -21.81 -19.24
C PRO A 433 13.92 -23.18 -19.27
N VAL A 434 15.18 -23.27 -18.80
CA VAL A 434 15.93 -24.52 -18.77
C VAL A 434 15.34 -25.50 -17.75
N ALA A 435 15.02 -25.06 -16.53
CA ALA A 435 14.40 -25.93 -15.53
C ALA A 435 13.03 -26.45 -16.01
N TYR A 436 12.28 -25.64 -16.75
CA TYR A 436 11.00 -26.06 -17.32
C TYR A 436 11.18 -27.05 -18.48
N ARG A 437 12.19 -26.87 -19.33
CA ARG A 437 12.59 -27.88 -20.31
C ARG A 437 12.88 -29.22 -19.62
N ASP A 438 13.74 -29.21 -18.61
CA ASP A 438 14.14 -30.44 -17.92
C ASP A 438 12.93 -31.10 -17.23
N HIS A 439 12.02 -30.30 -16.67
CA HIS A 439 10.74 -30.79 -16.14
C HIS A 439 9.88 -31.47 -17.21
N LEU A 440 9.76 -30.90 -18.41
CA LEU A 440 9.00 -31.51 -19.50
C LEU A 440 9.68 -32.78 -20.02
N LEU A 441 11.01 -32.79 -20.15
CA LEU A 441 11.75 -33.98 -20.58
C LEU A 441 11.71 -35.12 -19.55
N TRP A 442 11.61 -34.80 -18.26
CA TRP A 442 11.49 -35.80 -17.19
C TRP A 442 10.06 -36.35 -17.03
N THR A 443 9.05 -35.59 -17.46
CA THR A 443 7.63 -35.97 -17.36
C THR A 443 7.04 -36.55 -18.65
N ALA A 444 7.78 -36.46 -19.75
CA ALA A 444 7.50 -37.12 -21.02
C ALA A 444 7.94 -38.58 -20.98
#